data_AF-A0A7C0XVN5-F1
#
_entry.id   AF-A0A7C0XVN5-F1
#
_cell.length_a   1.000
_cell.length_b   1.000
_cell.length_c   1.000
_cell.angle_alpha   90.00
_cell.angle_beta   90.00
_cell.angle_gamma   90.00
#
_symmetry.space_group_name_H-M   'P 1'
#
loop_
_entity.id
_entity.type
_entity.pdbx_description
1 polymer ?
#
loop_
_entity_poly.entity_id
_entity_poly.type
_entity_poly.pdbx_seq_one_letter_code
_entity_poly.pdbx_strand_id
1 'polypeptide(L)'
;MSSFRILNYTDMHPQSMTGYGKGTAGNFRVEIRSSNHKNLDININVPYFLFSLDPEIRKTVKKKFTRGRIEIFVPRQEMDSVKLKVNKTLAREYYNALVSLKDELSLSDDPGISMIASHKDIFLMDDPEIN
;
A
#
# COMPACT_ATOMS: atom_id res chain seq x y z
N MET A 1 -27.15 -14.33 32.75
CA MET A 1 -28.23 -13.66 32.01
C MET A 1 -28.20 -12.19 32.35
N SER A 2 -27.50 -11.38 31.55
CA SER A 2 -27.38 -9.94 31.78
C SER A 2 -28.12 -9.18 30.69
N SER A 3 -29.10 -8.40 31.14
CA SER A 3 -30.03 -7.57 30.39
C SER A 3 -29.31 -6.54 29.51
N PHE A 4 -29.48 -6.62 28.19
CA PHE A 4 -29.11 -5.57 27.25
C PHE A 4 -30.18 -4.46 27.27
N ARG A 5 -29.78 -3.24 27.64
CA ARG A 5 -30.63 -2.04 27.61
C ARG A 5 -30.37 -1.31 26.29
N ILE A 6 -31.36 -1.27 25.40
CA ILE A 6 -31.31 -0.47 24.17
C ILE A 6 -31.67 0.98 24.55
N LEU A 7 -30.72 1.90 24.39
CA LEU A 7 -30.98 3.35 24.51
C LEU A 7 -31.56 3.85 23.19
N ASN A 8 -32.82 4.27 23.21
CA ASN A 8 -33.50 4.89 22.08
C ASN A 8 -32.93 6.30 21.83
N TYR A 9 -32.25 6.48 20.70
CA TYR A 9 -31.75 7.77 20.22
C TYR A 9 -32.88 8.52 19.48
N THR A 10 -33.81 9.12 20.22
CA THR A 10 -34.72 10.14 19.69
C THR A 10 -34.34 11.47 20.31
N ASP A 11 -33.43 12.20 19.65
CA ASP A 11 -33.34 13.67 19.58
C ASP A 11 -31.97 14.07 19.00
N MET A 12 -31.90 14.48 17.72
CA MET A 12 -30.71 15.18 17.22
C MET A 12 -31.03 16.18 16.10
N HIS A 13 -30.97 17.46 16.48
CA HIS A 13 -30.94 18.66 15.62
C HIS A 13 -29.63 18.71 14.78
N PRO A 14 -29.53 19.55 13.73
CA PRO A 14 -28.92 19.21 12.44
C PRO A 14 -27.51 18.64 12.55
N GLN A 15 -27.36 17.37 12.16
CA GLN A 15 -26.06 16.72 12.06
C GLN A 15 -25.21 17.42 11.00
N SER A 16 -24.07 17.97 11.41
CA SER A 16 -23.04 18.38 10.48
C SER A 16 -22.60 17.17 9.67
N MET A 17 -22.80 17.21 8.36
CA MET A 17 -22.49 16.10 7.44
C MET A 17 -21.04 16.15 6.94
N THR A 18 -20.20 16.95 7.60
CA THR A 18 -18.77 17.06 7.32
C THR A 18 -18.01 16.02 8.14
N GLY A 19 -17.32 15.11 7.46
CA GLY A 19 -16.57 14.06 8.11
C GLY A 19 -15.37 13.64 7.28
N TYR A 20 -14.32 13.18 7.95
CA TYR A 20 -13.20 12.49 7.33
C TYR A 20 -13.10 11.10 7.96
N GLY A 21 -12.96 10.08 7.12
CA GLY A 21 -12.75 8.71 7.54
C GLY A 21 -11.61 8.08 6.77
N LYS A 22 -10.87 7.21 7.43
CA LYS A 22 -9.80 6.41 6.82
C LYS A 22 -9.92 4.97 7.29
N GLY A 23 -9.70 4.04 6.38
CA GLY A 23 -9.71 2.61 6.66
C GLY A 23 -8.64 1.89 5.84
N THR A 24 -8.22 0.74 6.34
CA THR A 24 -7.26 -0.14 5.67
C THR A 24 -7.79 -1.56 5.67
N ALA A 25 -7.59 -2.27 4.57
CA ALA A 25 -7.93 -3.69 4.43
C ALA A 25 -6.86 -4.36 3.56
N GLY A 26 -6.05 -5.22 4.18
CA GLY A 26 -4.80 -5.69 3.60
C GLY A 26 -3.96 -4.51 3.09
N ASN A 27 -3.58 -4.61 1.83
CA ASN A 27 -2.74 -3.67 1.11
C ASN A 27 -3.44 -2.38 0.63
N PHE A 28 -4.76 -2.27 0.85
CA PHE A 28 -5.54 -1.12 0.39
C PHE A 28 -5.78 -0.15 1.52
N ARG A 29 -5.59 1.14 1.21
CA ARG A 29 -6.01 2.27 2.04
C ARG A 29 -7.18 2.95 1.34
N VAL A 30 -8.21 3.27 2.11
CA VAL A 30 -9.37 4.03 1.64
C VAL A 30 -9.51 5.27 2.50
N GLU A 31 -9.68 6.42 1.86
CA GLU A 31 -9.96 7.68 2.51
C GLU A 31 -11.30 8.21 2.01
N ILE A 32 -12.13 8.71 2.93
CA ILE A 32 -13.46 9.22 2.64
C ILE A 32 -13.59 10.61 3.23
N ARG A 33 -14.06 11.56 2.42
CA ARG A 33 -14.46 12.90 2.86
C ARG A 33 -15.93 13.09 2.57
N SER A 34 -16.65 13.66 3.52
CA SER A 34 -18.04 14.06 3.33
C SER A 34 -18.21 15.54 3.62
N SER A 35 -19.15 16.18 2.92
CA SER A 35 -19.57 17.55 3.19
C SER A 35 -21.07 17.74 3.03
N ASN A 36 -21.59 18.81 3.63
CA ASN A 36 -23.01 19.14 3.54
C ASN A 36 -23.36 19.62 2.12
N HIS A 37 -24.14 18.82 1.40
CA HIS A 37 -24.63 19.14 0.07
C HIS A 37 -26.10 18.71 -0.03
N LYS A 38 -26.91 19.49 -0.77
CA LYS A 38 -28.38 19.30 -0.82
C LYS A 38 -28.77 17.93 -1.37
N ASN A 39 -28.10 17.52 -2.44
CA ASN A 39 -28.31 16.23 -3.10
C ASN A 39 -27.16 15.28 -2.75
N LEU A 40 -27.41 13.98 -2.87
CA LEU A 40 -26.33 12.99 -2.77
C LEU A 40 -25.46 13.05 -4.03
N ASP A 41 -24.23 13.51 -3.89
CA ASP A 41 -23.18 13.49 -4.90
C ASP A 41 -22.08 12.53 -4.44
N ILE A 42 -21.72 11.56 -5.27
CA ILE A 42 -20.72 10.54 -4.94
C ILE A 42 -19.63 10.61 -6.00
N ASN A 43 -18.42 10.93 -5.56
CA ASN A 43 -17.23 10.96 -6.37
C ASN A 43 -16.27 9.86 -5.90
N ILE A 44 -15.87 8.97 -6.81
CA ILE A 44 -15.04 7.81 -6.53
C ILE A 44 -13.78 7.94 -7.38
N ASN A 45 -12.65 8.13 -6.71
CA ASN A 45 -11.34 8.23 -7.32
C ASN A 45 -10.51 7.03 -6.85
N VAL A 46 -10.42 6.03 -7.71
CA VAL A 46 -9.72 4.76 -7.43
C VAL A 46 -8.75 4.44 -8.58
N PRO A 47 -7.80 3.52 -8.41
CA PRO A 47 -6.94 3.07 -9.50
C PRO A 47 -7.73 2.31 -10.57
N TYR A 48 -7.24 2.32 -11.82
CA TYR A 48 -7.88 1.66 -12.97
C TYR A 48 -8.28 0.21 -12.73
N PHE A 49 -7.45 -0.56 -12.01
CA PHE A 49 -7.72 -1.97 -11.72
C PHE A 49 -8.88 -2.20 -10.74
N LEU A 50 -9.36 -1.15 -10.06
CA LEU A 50 -10.54 -1.19 -9.17
C LEU A 50 -11.79 -0.56 -9.79
N PHE A 51 -11.75 -0.09 -11.05
CA PHE A 51 -12.89 0.55 -11.70
C PHE A 51 -14.14 -0.34 -11.77
N SER A 52 -13.95 -1.66 -11.87
CA SER A 52 -15.06 -2.62 -11.86
C SER A 52 -15.87 -2.60 -10.54
N LEU A 53 -15.30 -2.09 -9.44
CA LEU A 53 -15.96 -2.01 -8.13
C LEU A 53 -16.76 -0.72 -7.92
N ASP A 54 -16.63 0.29 -8.80
CA ASP A 54 -17.36 1.57 -8.67
C ASP A 54 -18.88 1.39 -8.46
N PRO A 55 -19.60 0.53 -9.22
CA PRO A 55 -21.04 0.36 -9.05
C PRO A 55 -21.41 -0.16 -7.65
N GLU A 56 -20.61 -1.07 -7.10
CA GLU A 56 -20.84 -1.66 -5.78
C GLU A 56 -20.55 -0.67 -4.65
N ILE A 57 -19.49 0.12 -4.79
CA ILE A 57 -19.16 1.22 -3.88
C ILE A 57 -20.32 2.23 -3.85
N ARG A 58 -20.81 2.69 -5.01
CA ARG A 58 -21.96 3.60 -5.10
C ARG A 58 -23.21 3.02 -4.44
N LYS A 59 -23.52 1.75 -4.70
CA LYS A 59 -24.68 1.06 -4.11
C LYS A 59 -24.60 1.07 -2.58
N THR A 60 -23.41 0.82 -2.03
CA THR A 60 -23.17 0.81 -0.58
C THR A 60 -23.32 2.19 0.04
N VAL A 61 -22.79 3.23 -0.60
CA VAL A 61 -22.94 4.62 -0.15
C VAL A 61 -24.40 5.06 -0.16
N LYS A 62 -25.14 4.79 -1.26
CA LYS A 62 -26.56 5.12 -1.39
C LYS A 62 -27.46 4.47 -0.35
N LYS A 63 -27.07 3.32 0.22
CA LYS A 63 -27.80 2.67 1.32
C LYS A 63 -27.64 3.41 2.66
N LYS A 64 -26.53 4.15 2.85
CA LYS A 64 -26.20 4.80 4.12
C LYS A 64 -26.49 6.30 4.11
N PHE A 65 -26.45 6.95 2.95
CA PHE A 65 -26.59 8.39 2.81
C PHE A 65 -27.68 8.74 1.81
N THR A 66 -28.51 9.72 2.15
CA THR A 66 -29.58 10.25 1.30
C THR A 66 -29.29 11.64 0.74
N ARG A 67 -28.33 12.37 1.34
CA ARG A 67 -27.85 13.69 0.94
C ARG A 67 -26.35 13.81 1.24
N GLY A 68 -25.70 14.81 0.67
CA GLY A 68 -24.29 15.12 0.93
C GLY A 68 -23.36 14.85 -0.25
N ARG A 69 -22.18 15.48 -0.22
CA ARG A 69 -21.11 15.14 -1.16
C ARG A 69 -20.17 14.19 -0.48
N ILE A 70 -19.88 13.07 -1.11
CA ILE A 70 -19.01 12.01 -0.58
C ILE A 70 -17.92 11.76 -1.61
N GLU A 71 -16.69 12.05 -1.23
CA GLU A 71 -15.48 11.77 -2.00
C GLU A 71 -14.81 10.54 -1.40
N ILE A 72 -14.66 9.49 -2.20
CA ILE A 72 -13.96 8.26 -1.85
C ILE A 72 -12.68 8.22 -2.67
N PHE A 73 -11.56 8.10 -1.97
CA PHE A 73 -10.25 8.05 -2.57
C PHE A 73 -9.54 6.76 -2.15
N VAL A 74 -9.12 5.98 -3.13
CA VAL A 74 -8.21 4.85 -2.92
C VAL A 74 -6.89 5.26 -3.56
N PRO A 75 -5.89 5.73 -2.78
CA PRO A 75 -4.57 5.98 -3.34
C PRO A 75 -4.09 4.73 -4.05
N ARG A 76 -3.43 4.92 -5.21
CA ARG A 76 -2.64 3.86 -5.80
C ARG A 76 -1.67 3.41 -4.74
N GLN A 77 -1.71 2.13 -4.40
CA GLN A 77 -0.68 1.55 -3.57
C GLN A 77 0.64 1.88 -4.27
N GLU A 78 1.51 2.65 -3.63
CA GLU A 78 2.90 2.66 -4.03
C GLU A 78 3.26 1.17 -4.01
N MET A 79 3.49 0.59 -5.19
CA MET A 79 4.24 -0.66 -5.23
C MET A 79 5.52 -0.26 -4.52
N ASP A 80 5.62 -0.61 -3.24
CA ASP A 80 6.79 -0.32 -2.43
C ASP A 80 7.94 -0.71 -3.33
N SER A 81 8.67 0.33 -3.76
CA SER A 81 9.81 0.26 -4.65
C SER A 81 10.53 -1.03 -4.33
N VAL A 82 10.67 -1.97 -5.27
CA VAL A 82 11.40 -3.22 -5.05
C VAL A 82 12.67 -2.87 -4.27
N LYS A 83 12.69 -3.15 -2.97
CA LYS A 83 13.80 -2.73 -2.10
C LYS A 83 14.88 -3.76 -2.34
N LEU A 84 15.68 -3.49 -3.36
CA LEU A 84 16.83 -4.31 -3.69
C LEU A 84 17.83 -4.17 -2.54
N LYS A 85 17.91 -5.20 -1.69
CA LYS A 85 18.91 -5.29 -0.63
C LYS A 85 20.14 -5.98 -1.21
N VAL A 86 21.30 -5.38 -0.98
CA VAL A 86 22.58 -6.02 -1.31
C VAL A 86 23.08 -6.76 -0.08
N ASN A 87 23.35 -8.06 -0.21
CA ASN A 87 24.08 -8.82 0.80
C ASN A 87 25.56 -8.40 0.76
N LYS A 88 25.88 -7.32 1.47
CA LYS A 88 27.24 -6.72 1.49
C LYS A 88 28.30 -7.68 2.01
N THR A 89 27.94 -8.55 2.95
CA THR A 89 28.85 -9.55 3.50
C THR A 89 29.24 -10.54 2.42
N LEU A 90 28.26 -11.13 1.74
CA LEU A 90 28.50 -12.09 0.67
C LEU A 90 29.27 -11.45 -0.50
N ALA A 91 28.90 -10.23 -0.90
CA ALA A 91 29.62 -9.49 -1.94
C ALA A 91 31.10 -9.27 -1.60
N ARG A 92 31.42 -9.02 -0.32
CA ARG A 92 32.80 -8.85 0.14
C ARG A 92 33.58 -10.16 0.10
N GLU A 93 32.98 -11.26 0.57
CA GLU A 93 33.61 -12.58 0.53
C GLU A 93 33.90 -13.01 -0.92
N TYR A 94 32.97 -12.79 -1.85
CA TYR A 94 33.18 -13.03 -3.28
C TYR A 94 34.36 -12.22 -3.83
N TYR A 95 34.42 -10.93 -3.54
CA TYR A 95 35.51 -10.07 -4.00
C TYR A 95 36.87 -10.57 -3.49
N ASN A 96 36.96 -10.86 -2.19
CA ASN A 96 38.20 -11.34 -1.59
C ASN A 96 38.65 -12.68 -2.19
N ALA A 97 37.72 -13.61 -2.41
CA ALA A 97 38.02 -14.89 -3.04
C ALA A 97 38.55 -14.72 -4.47
N LEU A 98 37.95 -13.81 -5.25
CA LEU A 98 38.40 -13.52 -6.62
C LEU A 98 39.77 -12.86 -6.66
N VAL A 99 40.08 -11.95 -5.72
CA VAL A 99 41.41 -11.34 -5.59
C VAL A 99 42.45 -12.41 -5.23
N SER A 100 42.15 -13.27 -4.25
CA SER A 100 43.06 -14.36 -3.87
C SER A 100 43.35 -15.30 -5.04
N LEU A 101 42.33 -15.65 -5.83
CA LEU A 101 42.48 -16.52 -7.00
C LEU A 101 43.26 -15.83 -8.13
N LYS A 102 43.05 -14.52 -8.33
CA LYS A 102 43.83 -13.72 -9.28
C LYS A 102 45.32 -13.77 -8.93
N ASP A 103 45.66 -13.58 -7.66
CA ASP A 103 47.05 -13.58 -7.19
C ASP A 103 47.67 -14.99 -7.34
N GLU A 104 46.94 -16.05 -6.99
CA GLU A 104 47.39 -17.43 -7.15
C GLU A 104 47.65 -17.82 -8.61
N LEU A 105 46.78 -17.36 -9.53
CA LEU A 105 46.85 -17.67 -10.95
C LEU A 105 47.66 -16.64 -11.76
N SER A 106 48.23 -15.61 -11.11
CA SER A 106 48.97 -14.52 -11.76
C SER A 106 48.19 -13.82 -12.89
N LEU A 107 46.88 -13.62 -12.68
CA LEU A 107 46.00 -12.96 -13.65
C LEU A 107 46.15 -11.43 -13.58
N SER A 108 46.00 -10.75 -14.71
CA SER A 108 46.16 -9.29 -14.81
C SER A 108 44.89 -8.50 -14.47
N ASP A 109 43.71 -9.11 -14.56
CA ASP A 109 42.44 -8.41 -14.44
C ASP A 109 41.94 -8.33 -13.00
N ASP A 110 41.40 -7.17 -12.61
CA ASP A 110 40.74 -7.00 -11.32
C ASP A 110 39.27 -7.44 -11.37
N PRO A 111 38.72 -8.02 -10.28
CA PRO A 111 37.30 -8.37 -10.21
C PRO A 111 36.41 -7.13 -10.31
N GLY A 112 35.70 -7.00 -11.44
CA GLY A 112 34.78 -5.89 -11.68
C GLY A 112 33.42 -6.04 -10.98
N ILE A 113 32.74 -4.91 -10.75
CA ILE A 113 31.38 -4.88 -10.18
C ILE A 113 30.39 -5.73 -10.98
N SER A 114 30.55 -5.83 -12.30
CA SER A 114 29.71 -6.66 -13.18
C SER A 114 29.84 -8.15 -12.88
N MET A 115 31.03 -8.62 -12.52
CA MET A 115 31.31 -10.02 -12.20
C MET A 115 30.76 -10.41 -10.83
N ILE A 116 30.74 -9.46 -9.89
CA ILE A 116 30.05 -9.61 -8.61
C ILE A 116 28.53 -9.58 -8.87
N ALA A 117 28.03 -8.60 -9.62
CA ALA A 117 26.61 -8.40 -9.85
C ALA A 117 25.92 -9.49 -10.68
N SER A 118 26.67 -10.36 -11.38
CA SER A 118 26.11 -11.51 -12.08
C SER A 118 25.65 -12.63 -11.13
N HIS A 119 26.08 -12.59 -9.86
CA HIS A 119 25.70 -13.54 -8.82
C HIS A 119 24.40 -13.08 -8.14
N LYS A 120 23.30 -13.80 -8.43
CA LYS A 120 21.93 -13.39 -8.06
C LYS A 120 21.67 -13.37 -6.55
N ASP A 121 22.38 -14.18 -5.79
CA ASP A 121 22.36 -14.27 -4.33
C ASP A 121 22.90 -13.03 -3.61
N ILE A 122 23.63 -12.17 -4.32
CA ILE A 122 24.08 -10.87 -3.80
C ILE A 122 22.92 -9.86 -3.74
N PHE A 123 21.91 -10.02 -4.59
CA PHE A 123 20.75 -9.15 -4.66
C PHE A 123 19.51 -9.84 -4.10
N LEU A 124 19.15 -9.46 -2.89
CA LEU A 124 17.95 -9.93 -2.22
C LEU A 124 16.79 -8.99 -2.56
N MET A 125 15.69 -9.58 -3.01
CA MET A 125 14.41 -8.87 -3.04
C MET A 125 13.82 -8.93 -1.63
N ASP A 126 13.44 -7.79 -1.06
CA ASP A 126 12.54 -7.83 0.10
C ASP A 126 11.22 -8.45 -0.37
N ASP A 127 10.86 -9.59 0.21
CA ASP A 127 9.47 -10.03 0.18
C ASP A 127 8.65 -8.92 0.84
N PRO A 128 7.58 -8.42 0.20
CA PRO A 128 6.71 -7.46 0.84
C PRO A 128 6.16 -8.13 2.10
N GLU A 129 6.50 -7.58 3.27
CA GLU A 129 5.93 -8.03 4.54
C GLU A 129 4.40 -8.00 4.40
N ILE A 130 3.80 -9.18 4.40
CA ILE A 130 2.35 -9.34 4.43
C ILE A 130 1.94 -8.98 5.85
N ASN A 131 1.57 -7.71 6.08
CA ASN A 131 0.85 -7.27 7.28
C ASN A 131 -0.66 -7.32 7.04
#